data_AF-A0A7X6TE65-F1
#
_entry.id   AF-A0A7X6TE65-F1
#
_cell.length_a   1.000
_cell.length_b   1.000
_cell.length_c   1.000
_cell.angle_alpha   90.00
_cell.angle_beta   90.00
_cell.angle_gamma   90.00
#
_symmetry.space_group_name_H-M   'P 1'
#
loop_
_entity.id
_entity.type
_entity.pdbx_description
1 polymer ?
#
loop_
_entity_poly.entity_id
_entity_poly.type
_entity_poly.pdbx_seq_one_letter_code
_entity_poly.pdbx_strand_id
1 'polypeptide(L)'
;DVLQYILKTLVVRQGGKPDEEKLSVYRAEIDEYDDELVELISKRMKVSRLIGIYKKENNIQVLQAARYNEIIEERIKQAASLGIKGDCMQKILESIHEESVRLQIEIMNMDNLNPSEE
;
A
#
# COMPACT_ATOMS: atom_id res chain seq x y z
N ASP A 1 6.52 36.06 -19.83
CA ASP A 1 5.40 35.09 -19.97
C ASP A 1 5.17 34.17 -18.78
N VAL A 2 6.14 33.37 -18.32
CA VAL A 2 5.92 32.45 -17.16
C VAL A 2 5.57 33.17 -15.85
N LEU A 3 6.29 34.25 -15.53
CA LEU A 3 6.03 35.04 -14.32
C LEU A 3 4.63 35.68 -14.33
N GLN A 4 4.18 36.14 -15.50
CA GLN A 4 2.86 36.74 -15.68
C GLN A 4 1.74 35.71 -15.51
N TYR A 5 1.97 34.48 -15.97
CA TYR A 5 1.05 33.37 -15.75
C TYR A 5 0.93 33.01 -14.27
N ILE A 6 2.06 32.87 -13.57
CA ILE A 6 2.11 32.59 -12.12
C ILE A 6 1.34 33.66 -11.33
N LEU A 7 1.58 34.94 -11.64
CA LEU A 7 0.89 36.07 -11.01
C LEU A 7 -0.63 36.09 -11.27
N LYS A 8 -1.08 35.70 -12.47
CA LYS A 8 -2.52 35.58 -12.78
C LYS A 8 -3.20 34.41 -12.08
N THR A 9 -2.44 33.35 -11.78
CA THR A 9 -2.96 32.16 -11.07
C THR A 9 -2.91 32.28 -9.55
N LEU A 10 -2.27 33.33 -9.01
CA LEU A 10 -2.17 33.53 -7.57
C LEU A 10 -3.53 33.94 -6.99
N VAL A 11 -4.08 33.06 -6.15
CA VAL A 11 -5.28 33.35 -5.35
C VAL A 11 -4.83 33.82 -3.97
N VAL A 12 -4.97 35.11 -3.70
CA VAL A 12 -4.72 35.67 -2.36
C VAL A 12 -5.85 35.23 -1.43
N ARG A 13 -5.54 34.31 -0.51
CA ARG A 13 -6.46 33.88 0.54
C ARG A 13 -6.19 34.76 1.76
N GLN A 14 -7.22 35.40 2.31
CA GLN A 14 -7.11 35.95 3.66
C GLN A 14 -6.95 34.76 4.60
N GLY A 15 -5.76 34.60 5.18
CA GLY A 15 -5.47 33.50 6.09
C GLY A 15 -6.39 33.56 7.30
N GLY A 16 -7.46 32.77 7.30
CA GLY A 16 -8.25 32.53 8.50
C GLY A 16 -7.39 31.80 9.53
N LYS A 17 -7.57 32.09 10.82
CA LYS A 17 -7.07 31.20 11.86
C LYS A 17 -7.76 29.85 11.67
N PRO A 18 -7.01 28.74 11.55
CA PRO A 18 -7.61 27.44 11.48
C PRO A 18 -8.49 27.22 12.72
N ASP A 19 -9.68 26.70 12.50
CA ASP A 19 -10.53 26.18 13.57
C ASP A 19 -9.89 24.89 14.08
N GLU A 20 -9.01 25.02 15.07
CA GLU A 20 -8.21 23.91 15.61
C GLU A 20 -9.09 22.79 16.17
N GLU A 21 -10.26 23.11 16.73
CA GLU A 21 -11.22 22.12 17.23
C GLU A 21 -11.78 21.28 16.08
N LYS A 22 -12.25 21.95 15.02
CA LYS A 22 -12.77 21.26 13.84
C LYS A 22 -11.71 20.44 13.11
N LEU A 23 -10.49 20.95 13.00
CA LEU A 23 -9.37 20.18 12.44
C LEU A 23 -9.01 18.96 13.30
N SER A 24 -9.08 19.09 14.63
CA SER A 24 -8.83 17.96 15.53
C SER A 24 -9.85 16.85 15.33
N VAL A 25 -11.12 17.17 15.10
CA VAL A 25 -12.17 16.17 14.82
C VAL A 25 -11.87 15.42 13.52
N TYR A 26 -11.55 16.11 12.43
CA TYR A 26 -11.23 15.44 11.16
C TYR A 26 -9.97 14.59 11.23
N ARG A 27 -8.97 14.99 12.03
CA ARG A 27 -7.75 14.19 12.22
C ARG A 27 -8.04 12.92 13.01
N ALA A 28 -8.86 13.00 14.06
CA ALA A 28 -9.27 11.82 14.81
C ALA A 28 -10.01 10.80 13.92
N GLU A 29 -10.87 11.27 13.01
CA GLU A 29 -11.54 10.40 12.03
C GLU A 29 -10.54 9.74 11.06
N ILE A 30 -9.51 10.45 10.61
CA ILE A 30 -8.42 9.87 9.81
C ILE A 30 -7.64 8.84 10.62
N ASP A 31 -7.30 9.15 11.87
CA ASP A 31 -6.54 8.25 12.76
C ASP A 31 -7.29 6.92 12.96
N GLU A 32 -8.62 6.96 13.14
CA GLU A 32 -9.47 5.77 13.23
C GLU A 32 -9.40 4.92 11.93
N TYR A 33 -9.48 5.55 10.76
CA TYR A 33 -9.36 4.84 9.49
C TYR A 33 -7.96 4.27 9.25
N ASP A 34 -6.93 4.98 9.68
CA ASP A 34 -5.55 4.53 9.56
C ASP A 34 -5.27 3.32 10.47
N ASP A 35 -5.84 3.30 11.67
CA ASP A 35 -5.80 2.14 12.57
C ASP A 35 -6.46 0.91 11.92
N GLU A 36 -7.64 1.08 11.32
CA GLU A 36 -8.33 0.01 10.58
C GLU A 36 -7.51 -0.47 9.37
N LEU A 37 -6.89 0.47 8.63
CA LEU A 37 -6.06 0.16 7.48
C LEU A 37 -4.84 -0.69 7.89
N VAL A 38 -4.17 -0.33 8.98
CA VAL A 38 -3.04 -1.10 9.52
C VAL A 38 -3.48 -2.51 9.93
N GLU A 39 -4.64 -2.65 10.57
CA GLU A 39 -5.18 -3.95 10.94
C GLU A 39 -5.48 -4.82 9.70
N LEU A 40 -6.09 -4.23 8.67
CA LEU A 40 -6.39 -4.91 7.39
C LEU A 40 -5.11 -5.35 6.67
N ILE A 41 -4.09 -4.50 6.62
CA ILE A 41 -2.79 -4.84 6.04
C ILE A 41 -2.14 -6.00 6.82
N SER A 42 -2.20 -5.96 8.16
CA SER A 42 -1.69 -7.05 9.02
C SER A 42 -2.39 -8.38 8.73
N LYS A 43 -3.73 -8.36 8.62
CA LYS A 43 -4.53 -9.54 8.22
C LYS A 43 -4.10 -10.05 6.84
N ARG A 44 -3.90 -9.16 5.86
CA ARG A 44 -3.40 -9.50 4.52
C ARG A 44 -1.99 -10.11 4.54
N MET A 45 -1.09 -9.62 5.40
CA MET A 45 0.26 -10.17 5.55
C MET A 45 0.26 -11.58 6.16
N LYS A 46 -0.66 -11.86 7.10
CA LYS A 46 -0.86 -13.24 7.62
C LYS A 46 -1.21 -14.21 6.49
N VAL A 47 -2.12 -13.83 5.59
CA VAL A 47 -2.47 -14.64 4.41
C VAL A 47 -1.26 -14.79 3.47
N SER A 48 -0.47 -13.74 3.28
CA SER A 48 0.74 -13.79 2.44
C SER A 48 1.76 -14.81 2.95
N ARG A 49 1.89 -14.96 4.27
CA ARG A 49 2.72 -16.02 4.88
C ARG A 49 2.17 -17.42 4.61
N LEU A 50 0.86 -17.61 4.75
CA LEU A 50 0.21 -18.89 4.41
C LEU A 50 0.43 -19.27 2.93
N ILE A 51 0.36 -18.29 2.02
CA ILE A 51 0.70 -18.49 0.60
C ILE A 51 2.17 -18.91 0.44
N GLY A 52 3.09 -18.30 1.20
CA GLY A 52 4.51 -18.68 1.20
C GLY A 52 4.72 -20.14 1.62
N ILE A 53 4.10 -20.56 2.71
CA ILE A 53 4.13 -21.95 3.21
C ILE A 53 3.59 -22.90 2.14
N TYR A 54 2.41 -22.61 1.62
CA TYR A 54 1.78 -23.44 0.58
C TYR A 54 2.68 -23.58 -0.65
N LYS A 55 3.26 -22.48 -1.15
CA LYS A 55 4.16 -22.50 -2.30
C LYS A 55 5.41 -23.32 -2.01
N LYS A 56 5.99 -23.19 -0.82
CA LYS A 56 7.14 -23.98 -0.38
C LYS A 56 6.84 -25.48 -0.39
N GLU A 57 5.75 -25.88 0.27
CA GLU A 57 5.32 -27.28 0.35
C GLU A 57 5.05 -27.90 -1.03
N ASN A 58 4.64 -27.08 -2.00
CA ASN A 58 4.30 -27.52 -3.36
C ASN A 58 5.39 -27.23 -4.41
N ASN A 59 6.59 -26.76 -4.00
CA ASN A 59 7.68 -26.39 -4.90
C ASN A 59 7.28 -25.36 -5.98
N ILE A 60 6.44 -24.39 -5.63
CA ILE A 60 5.97 -23.32 -6.51
C ILE A 60 6.81 -22.05 -6.28
N GLN A 61 7.15 -21.35 -7.36
CA GLN A 61 7.87 -20.07 -7.28
C GLN A 61 7.05 -18.96 -6.59
N VAL A 62 7.74 -18.08 -5.86
CA VAL A 62 7.11 -16.94 -5.18
C VAL A 62 6.54 -15.94 -6.18
N LEU A 63 7.32 -15.52 -7.17
CA LEU A 63 6.94 -14.46 -8.09
C LEU A 63 5.99 -14.97 -9.18
N GLN A 64 4.81 -14.36 -9.29
CA GLN A 64 3.81 -14.66 -10.33
C GLN A 64 3.30 -13.34 -10.94
N ALA A 65 4.10 -12.76 -11.84
CA ALA A 65 3.87 -11.42 -12.41
C ALA A 65 2.49 -11.27 -13.08
N ALA A 66 2.00 -12.30 -13.79
CA ALA A 66 0.69 -12.25 -14.45
C ALA A 66 -0.47 -12.03 -13.46
N ARG A 67 -0.46 -12.76 -12.33
CA ARG A 67 -1.49 -12.61 -11.30
C ARG A 67 -1.42 -11.24 -10.62
N TYR A 68 -0.21 -10.73 -10.42
CA TYR A 68 -0.01 -9.41 -9.85
C TYR A 68 -0.58 -8.31 -10.77
N ASN A 69 -0.23 -8.34 -12.06
CA ASN A 69 -0.69 -7.37 -13.05
C ASN A 69 -2.23 -7.35 -13.16
N GLU A 70 -2.86 -8.52 -13.14
CA GLU A 70 -4.33 -8.61 -13.17
C GLU A 70 -4.97 -7.92 -11.95
N ILE A 71 -4.50 -8.22 -10.74
CA ILE A 71 -5.06 -7.64 -9.51
C ILE A 71 -4.84 -6.13 -9.46
N ILE A 72 -3.64 -5.66 -9.80
CA ILE A 72 -3.32 -4.24 -9.65
C ILE A 72 -4.13 -3.39 -10.64
N GLU A 73 -4.31 -3.85 -11.88
CA GLU A 73 -5.14 -3.15 -12.87
C GLU A 73 -6.60 -3.03 -12.42
N GLU A 74 -7.18 -4.10 -11.86
CA GLU A 74 -8.55 -4.10 -11.36
C GLU A 74 -8.72 -3.11 -10.19
N ARG A 75 -7.77 -3.13 -9.24
CA ARG A 75 -7.82 -2.27 -8.04
C ARG A 75 -7.53 -0.80 -8.35
N ILE A 76 -6.66 -0.51 -9.33
CA ILE A 76 -6.44 0.85 -9.83
C ILE A 76 -7.74 1.41 -10.45
N LYS A 77 -8.44 0.61 -11.28
CA LYS A 77 -9.73 1.02 -11.86
C LYS A 77 -10.78 1.29 -10.79
N GLN A 78 -10.85 0.41 -9.78
CA GLN A 78 -11.75 0.59 -8.65
C GLN A 78 -11.44 1.88 -7.87
N ALA A 79 -10.17 2.14 -7.56
CA ALA A 79 -9.75 3.34 -6.85
C ALA A 79 -10.07 4.62 -7.64
N ALA A 80 -9.87 4.60 -8.96
CA ALA A 80 -10.24 5.70 -9.84
C ALA A 80 -11.75 6.02 -9.76
N SER A 81 -12.60 4.99 -9.69
CA SER A 81 -14.05 5.18 -9.56
C SER A 81 -14.48 5.79 -8.21
N LEU A 82 -13.61 5.68 -7.19
CA LEU A 82 -13.81 6.25 -5.85
C LEU A 82 -13.13 7.62 -5.69
N GLY A 83 -12.60 8.20 -6.77
CA GLY A 83 -11.93 9.52 -6.75
C GLY A 83 -10.47 9.48 -6.32
N ILE A 84 -9.86 8.30 -6.15
CA ILE A 84 -8.43 8.15 -5.88
C ILE A 84 -7.68 8.10 -7.20
N LYS A 85 -6.64 8.91 -7.37
CA LYS A 85 -5.84 8.87 -8.60
C LYS A 85 -5.15 7.50 -8.76
N GLY A 86 -5.18 6.97 -9.98
CA GLY A 86 -4.68 5.62 -10.25
C GLY A 86 -3.20 5.42 -9.94
N ASP A 87 -2.37 6.43 -10.18
CA ASP A 87 -0.94 6.48 -9.85
C ASP A 87 -0.68 6.46 -8.33
N CYS A 88 -1.57 7.06 -7.54
CA CYS A 88 -1.53 6.96 -6.08
C CYS A 88 -1.81 5.53 -5.62
N MET A 89 -2.92 4.95 -6.10
CA MET A 89 -3.30 3.58 -5.71
C MET A 89 -2.26 2.55 -6.17
N GLN A 90 -1.69 2.73 -7.36
CA GLN A 90 -0.64 1.87 -7.88
C GLN A 90 0.53 1.76 -6.88
N LYS A 91 1.05 2.90 -6.40
CA LYS A 91 2.18 2.93 -5.45
C LYS A 91 1.86 2.23 -4.13
N ILE A 92 0.64 2.42 -3.63
CA ILE A 92 0.20 1.77 -2.38
C ILE A 92 0.19 0.25 -2.55
N LEU A 93 -0.39 -0.24 -3.65
CA LEU A 93 -0.49 -1.67 -3.92
C LEU A 93 0.87 -2.32 -4.24
N GLU A 94 1.75 -1.60 -4.92
CA GLU A 94 3.15 -1.99 -5.16
C GLU A 94 3.88 -2.22 -3.83
N SER A 95 3.89 -1.24 -2.94
CA SER A 95 4.54 -1.37 -1.62
C SER A 95 3.99 -2.54 -0.80
N ILE A 96 2.67 -2.71 -0.76
CA ILE A 96 2.03 -3.83 -0.04
C ILE A 96 2.43 -5.17 -0.68
N HIS A 97 2.52 -5.24 -2.02
CA HIS A 97 2.91 -6.44 -2.73
C HIS A 97 4.36 -6.81 -2.49
N GLU A 98 5.28 -5.85 -2.57
CA GLU A 98 6.70 -6.05 -2.30
C GLU A 98 6.94 -6.65 -0.92
N GLU A 99 6.29 -6.10 0.11
CA GLU A 99 6.35 -6.63 1.47
C GLU A 99 5.79 -8.07 1.56
N SER A 100 4.72 -8.37 0.82
CA SER A 100 4.15 -9.72 0.74
C SER A 100 5.11 -10.72 0.09
N VAL A 101 5.87 -10.28 -0.93
CA VAL A 101 6.87 -11.10 -1.62
C VAL A 101 8.07 -11.35 -0.71
N ARG A 102 8.55 -10.31 -0.01
CA ARG A 102 9.63 -10.43 0.99
C ARG A 102 9.31 -11.50 2.04
N LEU A 103 8.12 -11.44 2.65
CA LEU A 103 7.67 -12.43 3.63
C LEU A 103 7.61 -13.86 3.05
N GLN A 104 7.17 -14.01 1.79
CA GLN A 104 7.14 -15.32 1.14
C GLN A 104 8.57 -15.86 0.90
N ILE A 105 9.51 -15.01 0.46
CA ILE A 105 10.91 -15.38 0.27
C ILE A 105 11.55 -15.83 1.59
N GLU A 106 11.30 -15.11 2.69
CA GLU A 106 11.79 -15.51 4.01
C GLU A 106 11.34 -16.93 4.37
N ILE A 107 10.06 -17.25 4.17
CA ILE A 107 9.51 -18.59 4.44
C ILE A 107 10.15 -19.66 3.56
N MET A 108 10.33 -19.38 2.27
CA MET A 108 11.01 -20.30 1.34
C MET A 108 12.42 -20.64 1.82
N ASN A 109 13.12 -19.67 2.41
CA ASN A 109 14.51 -19.80 2.84
C ASN A 109 14.69 -20.32 4.28
N MET A 110 13.62 -20.48 5.07
CA MET A 110 13.73 -20.88 6.47
C MET A 110 14.44 -22.22 6.72
N ASP A 111 14.42 -23.16 5.76
CA ASP A 111 15.11 -24.46 5.92
C ASP A 111 16.61 -24.37 5.59
N ASN A 112 17.04 -23.31 4.88
CA ASN A 112 18.43 -23.11 4.48
C ASN A 112 19.29 -22.47 5.59
N LEU A 113 18.67 -22.10 6.72
CA LEU A 113 19.34 -21.47 7.88
C LEU A 113 19.79 -22.46 8.97
N ASN A 114 19.49 -23.75 8.80
CA ASN A 114 20.09 -24.82 9.60
C ASN A 114 20.98 -25.67 8.68
N PRO A 115 22.21 -25.23 8.35
CA PRO A 115 23.21 -26.19 7.92
C PRO A 115 23.41 -27.12 9.12
N SER A 116 23.03 -28.37 8.93
CA SER A 116 23.33 -29.50 9.81
C SER A 116 24.73 -29.36 10.42
N GLU A 117 24.78 -29.40 11.74
CA GLU A 117 25.94 -29.91 12.45
C GLU A 117 26.18 -31.35 11.97
N GLU A 118 27.03 -31.50 10.94
CA GLU A 118 27.73 -32.74 10.58
C GLU A 118 29.19 -32.43 10.25
#